data_AF-A0A4Y2R6Y5-F1
#
_entry.id   AF-A0A4Y2R6Y5-F1
#
_cell.length_a   1.000
_cell.length_b   1.000
_cell.length_c   1.000
_cell.angle_alpha   90.00
_cell.angle_beta   90.00
_cell.angle_gamma   90.00
#
_symmetry.space_group_name_H-M   'P 1'
#
loop_
_entity.id
_entity.type
_entity.pdbx_description
1 polymer ?
#
loop_
_entity_poly.entity_id
_entity_poly.type
_entity_poly.pdbx_seq_one_letter_code
_entity_poly.pdbx_strand_id
1 'polypeptide(L)'
;IILLPSLTGHGFDPLQSWNDYYSRYVPRGMSVECEKCNKWRVVKEYQEMCEVPEYFECSMWSLSEEEKGNCYIPQLEDDSEFTNERYTPGSLVWAKMKGHPRWPAMVEDDPIQLLYCKNLDTDPRYHVVFFGKKVTRTWLADRNLEPFSIPPSVCIPQYLVYI
;
A
#
# COMPACT_ATOMS: atom_id res chain seq x y z
N ILE A 1 29.87 12.83 -8.83
CA ILE A 1 30.02 11.55 -9.55
C ILE A 1 30.49 10.54 -8.52
N ILE A 2 29.56 9.86 -7.85
CA ILE A 2 29.92 8.83 -6.87
C ILE A 2 29.95 7.51 -7.64
N LEU A 3 31.14 6.94 -7.75
CA LEU A 3 31.40 5.66 -8.37
C LEU A 3 30.89 4.56 -7.43
N LEU A 4 29.97 3.73 -7.91
CA LEU A 4 29.59 2.49 -7.23
C LEU A 4 30.71 1.44 -7.44
N PRO A 5 31.03 0.60 -6.43
CA PRO A 5 32.00 -0.48 -6.61
C PRO A 5 31.44 -1.54 -7.57
N SER A 6 32.27 -1.99 -8.50
CA SER A 6 32.02 -3.13 -9.37
C SER A 6 31.86 -4.40 -8.55
N LEU A 7 30.63 -4.89 -8.41
CA LEU A 7 30.32 -6.22 -7.87
C LEU A 7 30.06 -7.16 -9.04
N THR A 8 31.06 -7.97 -9.37
CA THR A 8 30.91 -9.14 -10.25
C THR A 8 30.35 -10.29 -9.43
N GLY A 9 29.10 -10.68 -9.72
CA GLY A 9 28.48 -11.89 -9.17
C GLY A 9 26.97 -11.73 -9.05
N HIS A 10 26.23 -12.23 -10.04
CA HIS A 10 24.78 -12.06 -10.25
C HIS A 10 24.33 -10.59 -10.30
N GLY A 11 24.13 -10.08 -11.52
CA GLY A 11 23.63 -8.73 -11.75
C GLY A 11 22.32 -8.52 -11.00
N PHE A 12 22.33 -7.69 -9.96
CA PHE A 12 21.13 -7.06 -9.45
C PHE A 12 20.58 -6.21 -10.59
N ASP A 13 19.59 -6.72 -11.30
CA ASP A 13 18.80 -5.93 -12.23
C ASP A 13 17.69 -5.25 -11.42
N PRO A 14 17.79 -3.94 -11.17
CA PRO A 14 16.79 -3.23 -10.40
C PRO A 14 15.42 -3.34 -11.06
N LEU A 15 15.34 -3.32 -12.40
CA LEU A 15 14.08 -3.41 -13.11
C LEU A 15 13.46 -4.79 -12.95
N GLN A 16 14.25 -5.86 -13.03
CA GLN A 16 13.74 -7.21 -12.75
C GLN A 16 13.29 -7.33 -11.30
N SER A 17 14.05 -6.80 -10.34
CA SER A 17 13.66 -6.80 -8.93
C SER A 17 12.37 -6.00 -8.68
N TRP A 18 12.22 -4.84 -9.31
CA TRP A 18 10.99 -4.03 -9.26
C TRP A 18 9.83 -4.75 -9.95
N ASN A 19 10.05 -5.39 -11.10
CA ASN A 19 9.03 -6.18 -11.79
C ASN A 19 8.62 -7.42 -10.98
N ASP A 20 9.55 -8.12 -10.34
CA ASP A 20 9.27 -9.26 -9.47
C ASP A 20 8.60 -8.81 -8.17
N TYR A 21 8.94 -7.62 -7.69
CA TYR A 21 8.24 -6.94 -6.61
C TYR A 21 6.79 -6.66 -7.03
N TYR A 22 6.56 -5.79 -8.02
CA TYR A 22 5.21 -5.46 -8.49
C TYR A 22 4.43 -6.70 -8.96
N SER A 23 5.04 -7.69 -9.60
CA SER A 23 4.35 -8.92 -10.00
C SER A 23 3.96 -9.82 -8.83
N ARG A 24 4.61 -9.70 -7.66
CA ARG A 24 4.17 -10.35 -6.41
C ARG A 24 2.98 -9.62 -5.77
N TYR A 25 2.91 -8.29 -5.88
CA TYR A 25 1.84 -7.47 -5.29
C TYR A 25 0.60 -7.33 -6.21
N VAL A 26 0.79 -7.26 -7.53
CA VAL A 26 -0.25 -6.86 -8.51
C VAL A 26 -1.27 -7.95 -8.91
N PRO A 27 -1.16 -9.25 -8.54
CA PRO A 27 -2.27 -10.18 -8.80
C PRO A 27 -2.86 -10.86 -7.57
N ARG A 28 -2.33 -10.66 -6.36
CA ARG A 28 -2.78 -11.46 -5.20
C ARG A 28 -4.16 -11.06 -4.68
N GLY A 29 -4.66 -9.87 -5.01
CA GLY A 29 -5.91 -9.38 -4.44
C GLY A 29 -5.82 -9.17 -2.92
N MET A 30 -6.76 -8.41 -2.37
CA MET A 30 -6.86 -8.20 -0.94
C MET A 30 -7.68 -9.29 -0.28
N SER A 31 -7.27 -9.69 0.91
CA SER A 31 -8.05 -10.60 1.74
C SER A 31 -9.03 -9.82 2.61
N VAL A 32 -10.32 -10.05 2.42
CA VAL A 32 -11.39 -9.38 3.16
C VAL A 32 -12.31 -10.42 3.80
N GLU A 33 -12.58 -10.26 5.09
CA GLU A 33 -13.49 -11.13 5.83
C GLU A 33 -14.95 -10.77 5.53
N CYS A 34 -15.77 -11.77 5.23
CA CYS A 34 -17.20 -11.58 5.03
C CYS A 34 -17.96 -11.59 6.37
N GLU A 35 -18.65 -10.49 6.67
CA GLU A 35 -19.46 -10.27 7.88
C GLU A 35 -20.62 -11.27 8.06
N LYS A 36 -21.07 -11.95 6.99
CA LYS A 36 -22.19 -12.90 7.03
C LYS A 36 -21.78 -14.34 7.32
N CYS A 37 -20.61 -14.76 6.83
CA CYS A 37 -20.21 -16.17 6.90
C CYS A 37 -18.81 -16.38 7.48
N ASN A 38 -18.12 -15.28 7.86
CA ASN A 38 -16.79 -15.26 8.46
C ASN A 38 -15.73 -15.99 7.62
N LYS A 39 -15.94 -16.08 6.31
CA LYS A 39 -14.97 -16.63 5.36
C LYS A 39 -14.15 -15.50 4.75
N TRP A 40 -12.86 -15.73 4.61
CA TRP A 40 -11.95 -14.80 3.94
C TRP A 40 -12.05 -14.93 2.43
N ARG A 41 -12.12 -13.79 1.75
CA ARG A 41 -12.20 -13.69 0.28
C ARG A 41 -11.03 -12.90 -0.25
N VAL A 42 -10.37 -13.46 -1.27
CA VAL A 42 -9.38 -12.75 -2.06
C VAL A 42 -10.10 -11.97 -3.14
N VAL A 43 -10.15 -10.65 -3.00
CA VAL A 43 -10.85 -9.71 -3.86
C VAL A 43 -9.86 -8.91 -4.69
N LYS A 44 -10.14 -8.68 -5.97
CA LYS A 44 -9.25 -7.91 -6.86
C LYS A 44 -9.67 -6.44 -6.95
N GLU A 45 -10.84 -6.12 -6.42
CA GLU A 45 -11.48 -4.81 -6.47
C GLU A 45 -10.83 -3.78 -5.56
N TYR A 46 -10.10 -4.25 -4.55
CA TYR A 46 -9.34 -3.41 -3.64
C TYR A 46 -7.87 -3.79 -3.80
N GLN A 47 -7.02 -2.79 -3.85
CA GLN A 47 -5.56 -2.91 -3.86
C GLN A 47 -4.97 -2.48 -2.52
N GLU A 48 -5.65 -1.57 -1.80
CA GLU A 48 -5.20 -1.00 -0.52
C GLU A 48 -6.24 -1.17 0.60
N MET A 49 -5.77 -1.33 1.85
CA MET A 49 -6.66 -1.50 3.02
C MET A 49 -7.65 -0.36 3.21
N CYS A 50 -7.33 0.84 2.73
CA CYS A 50 -8.22 1.99 2.81
C CYS A 50 -9.38 1.97 1.80
N GLU A 51 -9.30 1.14 0.76
CA GLU A 51 -10.35 0.98 -0.25
C GLU A 51 -11.39 -0.04 0.19
N VAL A 52 -11.01 -0.93 1.12
CA VAL A 52 -11.89 -1.96 1.67
C VAL A 52 -13.02 -1.28 2.45
N PRO A 53 -14.30 -1.59 2.16
CA PRO A 53 -15.42 -1.02 2.87
C PRO A 53 -15.42 -1.50 4.34
N GLU A 54 -15.92 -0.65 5.24
CA GLU A 54 -16.10 -1.02 6.67
C GLU A 54 -17.03 -2.21 6.85
N TYR A 55 -17.90 -2.49 5.87
CA TYR A 55 -18.79 -3.64 5.84
C TYR A 55 -18.64 -4.38 4.51
N PHE A 56 -18.27 -5.66 4.57
CA PHE A 56 -18.07 -6.49 3.40
C PHE A 56 -18.88 -7.79 3.43
N GLU A 57 -19.55 -8.08 2.30
CA GLU A 57 -20.27 -9.33 2.08
C GLU A 57 -19.79 -10.05 0.82
N CYS A 58 -19.93 -11.37 0.79
CA CYS A 58 -19.57 -12.18 -0.38
C CYS A 58 -20.26 -11.75 -1.69
N SER A 59 -21.44 -11.11 -1.64
CA SER A 59 -22.12 -10.59 -2.84
C SER A 59 -21.45 -9.35 -3.44
N MET A 60 -20.55 -8.70 -2.70
CA MET A 60 -19.77 -7.56 -3.17
C MET A 60 -18.53 -8.03 -3.96
N TRP A 61 -18.01 -9.20 -3.62
CA TRP A 61 -16.90 -9.87 -4.29
C TRP A 61 -17.26 -10.29 -5.71
N SER A 62 -16.36 -10.08 -6.66
CA SER A 62 -16.48 -10.46 -8.07
C SER A 62 -15.59 -11.65 -8.35
N LEU A 63 -16.20 -12.73 -8.86
CA LEU A 63 -15.49 -13.90 -9.37
C LEU A 63 -15.00 -13.66 -10.80
N SER A 64 -15.81 -12.94 -11.58
CA SER A 64 -15.57 -12.51 -12.96
C SER A 64 -16.25 -11.15 -13.19
N GLU A 65 -16.17 -10.60 -14.41
CA GLU A 65 -16.81 -9.32 -14.74
C GLU A 65 -18.33 -9.35 -14.54
N GLU A 66 -18.96 -10.52 -14.68
CA GLU A 66 -20.42 -10.69 -14.65
C GLU A 66 -20.91 -11.47 -13.43
N GLU A 67 -20.03 -12.19 -12.73
CA GLU A 67 -20.39 -13.08 -11.64
C GLU A 67 -19.93 -12.56 -10.28
N LYS A 68 -20.87 -12.53 -9.33
CA LYS A 68 -20.60 -12.20 -7.93
C LYS A 68 -20.44 -13.45 -7.06
N GLY A 69 -19.64 -13.31 -6.02
CA GLY A 69 -19.47 -14.30 -4.99
C GLY A 69 -20.72 -14.48 -4.12
N ASN A 70 -20.71 -15.54 -3.32
CA ASN A 70 -21.74 -15.78 -2.32
C ASN A 70 -21.18 -16.61 -1.15
N CYS A 71 -21.95 -16.70 -0.06
CA CYS A 71 -21.50 -17.35 1.17
C CYS A 71 -21.33 -18.88 1.05
N TYR A 72 -21.89 -19.51 0.01
CA TYR A 72 -21.80 -20.96 -0.20
C TYR A 72 -20.46 -21.39 -0.82
N ILE A 73 -19.73 -20.45 -1.41
CA ILE A 73 -18.39 -20.72 -1.96
C ILE A 73 -17.44 -21.06 -0.79
N PRO A 74 -16.70 -22.18 -0.84
CA PRO A 74 -15.72 -22.50 0.20
C PRO A 74 -14.62 -21.44 0.27
N GLN A 75 -13.98 -21.29 1.43
CA GLN A 75 -12.75 -20.51 1.53
C GLN A 75 -11.61 -21.31 0.89
N LEU A 76 -10.74 -20.67 0.12
CA LEU A 76 -9.54 -21.31 -0.40
C LEU A 76 -8.55 -21.49 0.76
N GLU A 77 -7.98 -22.68 0.91
CA GLU A 77 -7.09 -23.07 2.02
C GLU A 77 -5.67 -22.48 1.94
N ASP A 78 -5.43 -21.50 1.05
CA ASP A 78 -4.12 -20.87 0.94
C ASP A 78 -4.04 -19.71 1.94
N ASP A 79 -3.71 -20.03 3.18
CA ASP A 79 -3.34 -19.09 4.25
C ASP A 79 -1.96 -18.45 3.98
N SER A 80 -1.61 -18.18 2.71
CA SER A 80 -0.31 -17.68 2.31
C SER A 80 -0.12 -16.23 2.78
N GLU A 81 0.53 -16.10 3.94
CA GLU A 81 1.05 -14.87 4.54
C GLU A 81 0.10 -13.66 4.46
N PHE A 82 -0.98 -13.69 5.23
CA PHE A 82 -1.72 -12.47 5.54
C PHE A 82 -0.78 -11.50 6.25
N THR A 83 -0.27 -10.49 5.55
CA THR A 83 0.45 -9.40 6.18
C THR A 83 -0.56 -8.32 6.57
N ASN A 84 -0.55 -7.89 7.83
CA ASN A 84 -1.45 -6.86 8.36
C ASN A 84 -1.01 -5.44 7.93
N GLU A 85 -0.54 -5.33 6.69
CA GLU A 85 0.08 -4.14 6.12
C GLU A 85 -0.99 -3.21 5.56
N ARG A 86 -1.04 -1.99 6.12
CA ARG A 86 -2.03 -0.97 5.74
C ARG A 86 -1.64 -0.20 4.51
N TYR A 87 -0.34 -0.09 4.29
CA TYR A 87 0.25 0.68 3.22
C TYR A 87 1.39 -0.09 2.59
N THR A 88 1.48 -0.02 1.27
CA THR A 88 2.55 -0.61 0.46
C THR A 88 3.44 0.50 -0.13
N PRO A 89 4.65 0.19 -0.62
CA PRO A 89 5.44 1.10 -1.43
C PRO A 89 4.63 1.71 -2.57
N GLY A 90 4.61 3.04 -2.64
CA GLY A 90 3.78 3.81 -3.56
C GLY A 90 2.47 4.33 -2.93
N SER A 91 2.00 3.78 -1.80
CA SER A 91 0.83 4.32 -1.11
C SER A 91 1.06 5.78 -0.72
N LEU A 92 0.13 6.64 -1.11
CA LEU A 92 0.12 8.05 -0.73
C LEU A 92 -0.56 8.23 0.62
N VAL A 93 0.08 8.97 1.53
CA VAL A 93 -0.40 9.17 2.89
C VAL A 93 -0.29 10.63 3.34
N TRP A 94 -1.20 11.04 4.20
CA TRP A 94 -1.02 12.21 5.06
C TRP A 94 -0.24 11.80 6.30
N ALA A 95 0.99 12.29 6.44
CA ALA A 95 1.89 11.95 7.53
C ALA A 95 1.97 13.06 8.58
N LYS A 96 1.86 12.71 9.86
CA LYS A 96 1.92 13.63 11.00
C LYS A 96 3.20 13.44 11.82
N MET A 97 4.07 14.44 11.78
CA MET A 97 5.20 14.53 12.73
C MET A 97 4.86 15.44 13.93
N LYS A 98 5.46 15.14 15.09
CA LYS A 98 5.36 16.01 16.26
C LYS A 98 5.96 17.38 15.92
N GLY A 99 5.24 18.46 16.21
CA GLY A 99 5.70 19.83 15.93
C GLY A 99 5.47 20.33 14.49
N HIS A 100 4.93 19.50 13.58
CA HIS A 100 4.66 19.88 12.19
C HIS A 100 3.18 19.68 11.82
N PRO A 101 2.62 20.39 10.84
CA PRO A 101 1.30 20.04 10.29
C PRO A 101 1.32 18.63 9.66
N ARG A 102 0.14 18.08 9.36
CA ARG A 102 0.06 16.92 8.46
C ARG A 102 0.60 17.33 7.09
N TRP A 103 1.36 16.44 6.45
CA TRP A 103 2.03 16.73 5.19
C TRP A 103 1.95 15.51 4.27
N PRO A 104 1.79 15.68 2.96
CA PRO A 104 1.72 14.54 2.06
C PRO A 104 3.08 13.83 1.99
N ALA A 105 3.03 12.51 1.96
CA ALA A 105 4.19 11.63 1.84
C ALA A 105 3.82 10.37 1.06
N MET A 106 4.83 9.61 0.67
CA MET A 106 4.70 8.32 0.01
C MET A 106 5.44 7.27 0.82
N VAL A 107 4.86 6.07 0.94
CA VAL A 107 5.57 4.92 1.51
C VAL A 107 6.60 4.42 0.50
N GLU A 108 7.84 4.23 0.95
CA GLU A 108 8.97 3.80 0.11
C GLU A 108 9.97 3.03 0.98
N ASP A 109 10.81 2.21 0.37
CA ASP A 109 11.88 1.51 1.08
C ASP A 109 12.87 2.47 1.75
N ASP A 110 13.26 2.16 2.99
CA ASP A 110 14.37 2.82 3.66
C ASP A 110 15.68 2.52 2.90
N PRO A 111 16.48 3.53 2.53
CA PRO A 111 17.67 3.34 1.69
C PRO A 111 18.79 2.54 2.37
N ILE A 112 18.70 2.31 3.69
CA ILE A 112 19.70 1.59 4.49
C ILE A 112 19.17 0.20 4.84
N GLN A 113 17.96 0.12 5.38
CA GLN A 113 17.34 -1.13 5.84
C GLN A 113 16.72 -1.93 4.69
N LEU A 114 16.41 -1.28 3.55
CA LEU A 114 15.69 -1.87 2.42
C LEU A 114 14.34 -2.48 2.85
N LEU A 115 13.69 -1.82 3.80
CA LEU A 115 12.37 -2.15 4.33
C LEU A 115 11.49 -0.90 4.26
N TYR A 116 10.24 -1.06 3.83
CA TYR A 116 9.23 -0.01 3.89
C TYR A 116 8.33 -0.12 5.12
N CYS A 117 8.19 -1.31 5.72
CA CYS A 117 7.39 -1.53 6.92
C CYS A 117 8.16 -2.35 7.97
N LYS A 118 7.75 -2.25 9.23
CA LYS A 118 8.22 -3.13 10.32
C LYS A 118 7.25 -3.14 11.49
N ASN A 119 7.39 -4.15 12.34
CA ASN A 119 6.62 -4.31 13.59
C ASN A 119 5.10 -4.37 13.38
N LEU A 120 4.65 -4.99 12.28
CA LEU A 120 3.24 -5.04 11.84
C LEU A 120 2.29 -5.66 12.88
N ASP A 121 2.78 -6.54 13.74
CA ASP A 121 1.94 -7.19 14.76
C ASP A 121 1.88 -6.42 16.09
N THR A 122 2.68 -5.37 16.28
CA THR A 122 2.85 -4.71 17.59
C THR A 122 2.73 -3.19 17.54
N ASP A 123 3.63 -2.51 16.82
CA ASP A 123 3.63 -1.06 16.61
C ASP A 123 3.98 -0.79 15.16
N PRO A 124 3.02 -1.02 14.23
CA PRO A 124 3.28 -0.96 12.80
C PRO A 124 3.88 0.38 12.43
N ARG A 125 5.00 0.33 11.72
CA ARG A 125 5.73 1.51 11.27
C ARG A 125 6.03 1.41 9.80
N TYR A 126 5.88 2.53 9.12
CA TYR A 126 6.17 2.67 7.71
C TYR A 126 7.25 3.72 7.51
N HIS A 127 8.17 3.44 6.60
CA HIS A 127 9.12 4.41 6.10
C HIS A 127 8.42 5.26 5.04
N VAL A 128 8.41 6.56 5.26
CA VAL A 128 7.75 7.53 4.39
C VAL A 128 8.73 8.59 3.91
N VAL A 129 8.52 9.03 2.67
CA VAL A 129 9.24 10.13 2.04
C VAL A 129 8.27 11.28 1.81
N PHE A 130 8.56 12.45 2.40
CA PHE A 130 7.70 13.62 2.30
C PHE A 130 7.89 14.34 0.97
N PHE A 131 6.78 14.80 0.37
CA PHE A 131 6.83 15.66 -0.81
C PHE A 131 7.29 17.07 -0.43
N GLY A 132 8.24 17.63 -1.18
CA GLY A 132 8.71 18.99 -0.95
C GLY A 132 9.99 19.31 -1.71
N LYS A 133 10.50 20.54 -1.55
CA LYS A 133 11.74 20.99 -2.22
C LYS A 133 12.98 20.20 -1.79
N LYS A 134 12.98 19.69 -0.56
CA LYS A 134 14.03 18.84 -0.02
C LYS A 134 13.42 17.50 0.30
N VAL A 135 14.05 16.43 -0.18
CA VAL A 135 13.67 15.07 0.17
C VAL A 135 13.96 14.87 1.65
N THR A 136 12.93 14.58 2.42
CA THR A 136 13.04 14.19 3.83
C THR A 136 12.30 12.88 4.02
N ARG A 137 12.83 12.02 4.88
CA ARG A 137 12.31 10.67 5.09
C ARG A 137 12.37 10.29 6.55
N THR A 138 11.43 9.48 7.01
CA THR A 138 11.42 9.01 8.39
C THR A 138 10.53 7.78 8.55
N TRP A 139 10.72 7.08 9.66
CA TRP A 139 9.84 6.00 10.10
C TRP A 139 8.72 6.57 10.96
N LEU A 140 7.47 6.42 10.55
CA LEU A 140 6.29 6.81 11.32
C LEU A 140 5.46 5.60 11.71
N ALA A 141 4.90 5.65 12.92
CA ALA A 141 3.90 4.68 13.33
C ALA A 141 2.60 4.89 12.53
N ASP A 142 1.88 3.80 12.26
CA ASP A 142 0.60 3.77 11.54
C ASP A 142 -0.40 4.81 12.05
N ARG A 143 -0.52 4.96 13.37
CA ARG A 143 -1.36 5.99 14.02
C ARG A 143 -1.07 7.46 13.63
N ASN A 144 0.06 7.71 12.97
CA ASN A 144 0.44 9.04 12.47
C ASN A 144 0.27 9.17 10.94
N LEU A 145 -0.31 8.15 10.30
CA LEU A 145 -0.56 8.09 8.87
C LEU A 145 -2.06 8.01 8.64
N GLU A 146 -2.51 8.70 7.60
CA GLU A 146 -3.88 8.61 7.09
C GLU A 146 -3.81 8.42 5.57
N PRO A 147 -4.70 7.63 4.95
CA PRO A 147 -4.73 7.51 3.49
C PRO A 147 -4.86 8.89 2.83
N PHE A 148 -4.06 9.13 1.80
CA PHE A 148 -4.16 10.37 1.03
C PHE A 148 -5.42 10.32 0.16
N SER A 149 -6.48 10.96 0.61
CA SER A 149 -7.67 11.23 -0.20
C SER A 149 -7.62 12.67 -0.69
N ILE A 150 -7.73 12.85 -2.01
CA ILE A 150 -8.12 14.14 -2.60
C ILE A 150 -9.66 14.14 -2.55
N PRO A 151 -10.32 15.13 -1.91
CA PRO A 151 -11.77 15.21 -1.97
C PRO A 151 -12.22 15.23 -3.44
N PRO A 152 -13.28 14.49 -3.84
CA PRO A 152 -13.75 14.44 -5.23
C PRO A 152 -14.19 15.80 -5.81
N SER A 153 -14.22 16.86 -4.99
CA SER A 153 -14.68 18.20 -5.35
C SER A 153 -13.62 19.31 -5.20
N VAL A 154 -12.32 18.99 -5.12
CA VAL A 154 -11.31 20.05 -5.35
C VAL A 154 -11.26 20.32 -6.86
N CYS A 155 -12.20 21.13 -7.32
CA CYS A 155 -12.06 21.89 -8.55
C CYS A 155 -10.74 22.64 -8.47
N ILE A 156 -9.71 22.13 -9.13
CA ILE A 156 -8.48 22.87 -9.36
C ILE A 156 -8.92 24.07 -10.20
N PRO A 157 -8.88 25.32 -9.70
CA PRO A 157 -9.08 26.46 -10.57
C PRO A 157 -7.96 26.40 -11.60
N GLN A 158 -8.29 26.43 -12.89
CA GLN A 158 -7.37 26.31 -14.04
C GLN A 158 -6.30 27.43 -14.13
N TYR A 159 -5.97 28.13 -13.04
CA TYR A 159 -5.13 29.33 -13.06
C TYR A 159 -3.83 29.23 -12.24
N LEU A 160 -3.38 28.04 -11.86
CA LEU A 160 -2.06 27.89 -11.22
C LEU A 160 -1.24 26.77 -11.88
N VAL A 161 -1.02 26.89 -13.19
CA VAL A 161 0.16 26.34 -13.85
C VAL A 161 0.90 27.50 -14.51
N TYR A 162 1.72 28.20 -13.72
CA TYR A 162 2.86 28.98 -14.20
C TYR A 162 3.88 29.05 -13.07
N ILE A 163 4.86 28.15 -13.10
CA ILE A 163 6.29 28.44 -12.82
C ILE A 163 7.10 27.53 -13.74
#